data_AF-A0AA44F9A8-F1
#
_entry.id   AF-A0AA44F9A8-F1
#
_cell.length_a   1.000
_cell.length_b   1.000
_cell.length_c   1.000
_cell.angle_alpha   90.00
_cell.angle_beta   90.00
_cell.angle_gamma   90.00
#
_symmetry.space_group_name_H-M   'P 1'
#
loop_
_entity.id
_entity.type
_entity.pdbx_description
1 polymer ?
#
loop_
_entity_poly.entity_id
_entity_poly.type
_entity_poly.pdbx_seq_one_letter_code
_entity_poly.pdbx_strand_id
1 'polypeptide(L)'
;MEDASPPKTKLWSKSQGPVLANASDLRKAAAINALLSTPAPVLPVKDGDPILPFVIGIFETFRASLQLDVPAVRLRRAIAAYARSKNYLLASAQPDAMRHDAIGTPVTPVEEADRLSAQLRVEEIRRERQASAEPAPSKGVGPDPTAGK
;
A
#
# COMPACT_ATOMS: atom_id res chain seq x y z
N MET A 1 -17.91 30.17 -17.68
CA MET A 1 -17.40 29.33 -16.58
C MET A 1 -17.01 27.99 -17.19
N GLU A 2 -15.71 27.71 -17.28
CA GLU A 2 -15.20 26.46 -17.83
C GLU A 2 -15.48 25.31 -16.84
N ASP A 3 -16.19 24.30 -17.34
CA ASP A 3 -16.51 23.06 -16.64
C ASP A 3 -15.23 22.21 -16.58
N ALA A 4 -14.45 22.39 -15.52
CA ALA A 4 -13.33 21.52 -15.21
C ALA A 4 -13.88 20.18 -14.69
N SER A 5 -14.42 19.36 -15.59
CA SER A 5 -14.71 17.96 -15.32
C SER A 5 -13.42 17.29 -14.82
N PRO A 6 -13.44 16.61 -13.66
CA PRO A 6 -12.26 15.91 -13.17
C PRO A 6 -11.83 14.87 -14.22
N PRO A 7 -10.52 14.59 -14.37
CA PRO A 7 -10.08 13.57 -15.30
C PRO A 7 -10.83 12.28 -14.97
N LYS A 8 -11.61 11.78 -15.94
CA LYS A 8 -12.31 10.49 -15.84
C LYS A 8 -11.27 9.38 -15.88
N THR A 9 -10.56 9.19 -14.78
CA THR A 9 -9.67 8.04 -14.62
C THR A 9 -10.53 6.79 -14.60
N LYS A 10 -10.48 6.03 -15.69
CA LYS A 10 -11.26 4.80 -15.84
C LYS A 10 -10.69 3.74 -14.89
N LEU A 11 -11.57 3.12 -14.09
CA LEU A 11 -11.23 1.97 -13.26
C LEU A 11 -10.64 0.85 -14.11
N TRP A 12 -9.65 0.16 -13.56
CA TRP A 12 -9.09 -1.02 -14.21
C TRP A 12 -10.16 -2.08 -14.43
N SER A 13 -10.31 -2.52 -15.68
CA SER A 13 -11.37 -3.46 -16.08
C SER A 13 -10.94 -4.93 -16.06
N LYS A 14 -9.66 -5.22 -15.83
CA LYS A 14 -9.11 -6.57 -15.74
C LYS A 14 -8.33 -6.72 -14.44
N SER A 15 -8.59 -7.82 -13.72
CA SER A 15 -7.80 -8.20 -12.56
C SER A 15 -6.42 -8.65 -12.99
N GLN A 16 -5.41 -8.25 -12.23
CA GLN A 16 -4.03 -8.73 -12.36
C GLN A 16 -3.78 -9.99 -11.52
N GLY A 17 -4.83 -10.54 -10.90
CA GLY A 17 -4.74 -11.69 -10.00
C GLY A 17 -4.33 -11.29 -8.58
N PRO A 18 -4.05 -12.29 -7.71
CA PRO A 18 -3.66 -12.04 -6.33
C PRO A 18 -2.38 -11.20 -6.25
N VAL A 19 -2.43 -10.12 -5.48
CA VAL A 19 -1.24 -9.31 -5.21
C VAL A 19 -0.47 -9.96 -4.07
N LEU A 20 0.76 -10.36 -4.38
CA LEU A 20 1.61 -11.09 -3.44
C LEU A 20 2.42 -10.14 -2.55
N ALA A 21 2.54 -10.50 -1.28
CA ALA A 21 3.34 -9.79 -0.29
C ALA A 21 4.83 -9.95 -0.59
N ASN A 22 5.58 -8.85 -0.47
CA ASN A 22 7.04 -8.85 -0.48
C ASN A 22 7.59 -8.55 0.93
N ALA A 23 8.91 -8.61 1.09
CA ALA A 23 9.60 -8.31 2.36
C ALA A 23 9.19 -6.99 3.05
N SER A 24 8.88 -5.92 2.30
CA SER A 24 8.43 -4.65 2.90
C SER A 24 7.01 -4.70 3.42
N ASP A 25 6.13 -5.49 2.80
CA ASP A 25 4.76 -5.71 3.25
C ASP A 25 4.77 -6.59 4.50
N LEU A 26 5.60 -7.65 4.52
CA LEU A 26 5.79 -8.52 5.68
C LEU A 26 6.29 -7.76 6.91
N ARG A 27 7.26 -6.85 6.76
CA ARG A 27 7.72 -6.02 7.88
C ARG A 27 6.59 -5.17 8.49
N LYS A 28 5.70 -4.64 7.66
CA LYS A 28 4.56 -3.83 8.12
C LYS A 28 3.48 -4.71 8.75
N ALA A 29 3.20 -5.87 8.17
CA ALA A 29 2.28 -6.87 8.72
C ALA A 29 2.78 -7.38 10.08
N ALA A 30 4.06 -7.72 10.18
CA ALA A 30 4.72 -8.12 11.43
C ALA A 30 4.64 -7.00 12.49
N ALA A 31 4.79 -5.74 12.10
CA ALA A 31 4.64 -4.62 13.02
C ALA A 31 3.21 -4.47 13.57
N ILE A 32 2.18 -4.92 12.85
CA ILE A 32 0.82 -5.00 13.38
C ILE A 32 0.71 -6.21 14.32
N ASN A 33 1.12 -7.40 13.86
CA ASN A 33 1.05 -8.65 14.65
C ASN A 33 1.79 -8.55 15.99
N ALA A 34 2.93 -7.85 16.04
CA ALA A 34 3.69 -7.64 17.26
C ALA A 34 2.93 -6.81 18.34
N LEU A 35 1.89 -6.06 17.95
CA LEU A 35 1.05 -5.28 18.86
C LEU A 35 -0.19 -6.05 19.33
N LEU A 36 -0.52 -7.16 18.65
CA LEU A 36 -1.69 -7.97 18.96
C LEU A 36 -1.32 -9.11 19.91
N SER A 37 -2.27 -9.52 20.72
CA SER A 37 -2.13 -10.66 21.64
C SER A 37 -2.09 -11.98 20.86
N THR A 38 -2.79 -12.03 19.73
CA THR A 38 -2.77 -13.14 18.78
C THR A 38 -2.53 -12.59 17.37
N PRO A 39 -1.65 -13.21 16.56
CA PRO A 39 -1.48 -12.81 15.17
C PRO A 39 -2.80 -12.86 14.39
N ALA A 40 -3.07 -11.84 13.57
CA ALA A 40 -4.29 -11.79 12.77
C ALA A 40 -4.11 -12.58 11.46
N PRO A 41 -4.93 -13.62 11.19
CA PRO A 41 -4.79 -14.44 9.98
C PRO A 41 -4.93 -13.68 8.66
N VAL A 42 -5.60 -12.52 8.65
CA VAL A 42 -5.70 -11.65 7.46
C VAL A 42 -4.37 -11.04 7.03
N LEU A 43 -3.35 -11.04 7.89
CA LEU A 43 -2.04 -10.49 7.61
C LEU A 43 -1.11 -11.56 7.00
N PRO A 44 -0.37 -11.22 5.94
CA PRO A 44 0.60 -12.14 5.34
C PRO A 44 1.75 -12.41 6.30
N VAL A 45 2.26 -13.65 6.30
CA VAL A 45 3.33 -14.10 7.19
C VAL A 45 4.59 -14.55 6.45
N LYS A 46 4.48 -14.86 5.15
CA LYS A 46 5.60 -15.24 4.29
C LYS A 46 5.55 -14.57 2.92
N ASP A 47 6.69 -14.54 2.25
CA ASP A 47 6.81 -14.01 0.90
C ASP A 47 5.92 -14.83 -0.05
N GLY A 48 5.21 -14.14 -0.94
CA GLY A 48 4.24 -14.79 -1.81
C GLY A 48 2.85 -14.98 -1.20
N ASP A 49 2.61 -14.68 0.09
CA ASP A 49 1.25 -14.69 0.64
C ASP A 49 0.38 -13.60 -0.01
N PRO A 50 -0.93 -13.84 -0.20
CA PRO A 50 -1.82 -12.85 -0.76
C PRO A 50 -2.01 -11.67 0.22
N ILE A 51 -2.01 -10.45 -0.32
CA ILE A 51 -2.43 -9.28 0.44
C ILE A 51 -3.95 -9.15 0.37
N LEU A 52 -4.58 -9.19 1.55
CA LEU A 52 -6.02 -9.10 1.72
C LEU A 52 -6.44 -7.69 2.17
N PRO A 53 -7.22 -6.95 1.36
CA PRO A 53 -7.81 -5.68 1.80
C PRO A 53 -8.71 -5.90 3.02
N PHE A 54 -8.66 -5.02 4.01
CA PHE A 54 -9.45 -5.13 5.23
C PHE A 54 -10.88 -4.63 5.07
N VAL A 55 -11.79 -5.19 5.88
CA VAL A 55 -13.12 -4.61 6.13
C VAL A 55 -13.01 -3.22 6.76
N ILE A 56 -14.02 -2.40 6.50
CA ILE A 56 -14.18 -1.12 7.19
C ILE A 56 -14.40 -1.41 8.68
N GLY A 57 -13.69 -0.69 9.54
CA GLY A 57 -13.77 -0.89 10.99
C GLY A 57 -12.82 -1.95 11.57
N ILE A 58 -11.94 -2.58 10.77
CA ILE A 58 -10.95 -3.57 11.23
C ILE A 58 -10.12 -3.12 12.45
N PHE A 59 -9.93 -1.80 12.61
CA PHE A 59 -9.22 -1.22 13.74
C PHE A 59 -9.85 -1.62 15.07
N GLU A 60 -11.18 -1.62 15.21
CA GLU A 60 -11.82 -1.98 16.48
C GLU A 60 -11.65 -3.48 16.77
N THR A 61 -11.69 -4.33 15.75
CA THR A 61 -11.40 -5.76 15.89
C THR A 61 -9.97 -6.01 16.36
N PHE A 62 -8.99 -5.35 15.75
CA PHE A 62 -7.59 -5.45 16.18
C PHE A 62 -7.36 -4.82 17.55
N ARG A 63 -8.05 -3.72 17.87
CA ARG A 63 -7.97 -3.06 19.17
C ARG A 63 -8.47 -3.97 20.29
N ALA A 64 -9.51 -4.75 20.06
CA ALA A 64 -10.01 -5.72 21.03
C ALA A 64 -8.98 -6.84 21.35
N SER A 65 -8.06 -7.12 20.42
CA SER A 65 -6.97 -8.09 20.61
C SER A 65 -5.63 -7.43 20.98
N LEU A 66 -5.59 -6.11 21.18
CA LEU A 66 -4.34 -5.39 21.47
C LEU A 66 -3.69 -5.88 22.77
N GLN A 67 -2.37 -6.01 22.77
CA GLN A 67 -1.62 -6.37 23.98
C GLN A 67 -1.83 -5.33 25.09
N LEU A 68 -1.74 -5.78 26.35
CA LEU A 68 -1.79 -4.90 27.52
C LEU A 68 -0.67 -3.84 27.43
N ASP A 69 -0.97 -2.63 27.90
CA ASP A 69 -0.05 -1.48 27.91
C ASP A 69 0.43 -0.95 26.55
N VAL A 70 -0.09 -1.46 25.43
CA VAL A 70 0.17 -0.88 24.11
C VAL A 70 -0.82 0.25 23.82
N PRO A 71 -0.35 1.48 23.53
CA PRO A 71 -1.25 2.56 23.14
C PRO A 71 -1.92 2.31 21.79
N ALA A 72 -3.25 2.46 21.71
CA ALA A 72 -4.02 2.25 20.48
C ALA A 72 -3.56 3.13 19.29
N VAL A 73 -2.92 4.26 19.56
CA VAL A 73 -2.31 5.11 18.52
C VAL A 73 -1.18 4.40 17.76
N ARG A 74 -0.42 3.51 18.42
CA ARG A 74 0.62 2.70 17.77
C ARG A 74 0.00 1.73 16.77
N LEU A 75 -1.07 1.05 17.18
CA LEU A 75 -1.84 0.16 16.30
C LEU A 75 -2.40 0.93 15.09
N ARG A 76 -3.03 2.08 15.32
CA ARG A 76 -3.57 2.93 14.25
C ARG A 76 -2.50 3.32 13.23
N ARG A 77 -1.30 3.70 13.70
CA ARG A 77 -0.16 4.04 12.83
C ARG A 77 0.34 2.82 12.05
N ALA A 78 0.45 1.65 12.67
CA ALA A 78 0.90 0.42 12.02
C ALA A 78 -0.07 -0.01 10.91
N ILE A 79 -1.39 -0.04 11.21
CA ILE A 79 -2.43 -0.33 10.21
C ILE A 79 -2.37 0.69 9.07
N ALA A 80 -2.29 1.99 9.36
CA ALA A 80 -2.20 3.03 8.33
C ALA A 80 -0.93 2.91 7.47
N ALA A 81 0.19 2.44 8.02
CA ALA A 81 1.42 2.20 7.25
C ALA A 81 1.27 0.98 6.31
N TYR A 82 0.61 -0.08 6.75
CA TYR A 82 0.32 -1.26 5.94
C TYR A 82 -0.70 -0.97 4.84
N ALA A 83 -1.83 -0.34 5.19
CA ALA A 83 -2.91 -0.01 4.25
C ALA A 83 -2.51 1.02 3.18
N ARG A 84 -1.49 1.85 3.45
CA ARG A 84 -0.91 2.78 2.47
C ARG A 84 0.25 2.18 1.67
N SER A 85 0.58 0.91 1.85
CA SER A 85 1.60 0.24 1.05
C SER A 85 1.14 0.10 -0.40
N LYS A 86 2.08 0.17 -1.35
CA LYS A 86 1.79 0.04 -2.78
C LYS A 86 1.03 -1.24 -3.09
N ASN A 87 1.45 -2.37 -2.52
CA ASN A 87 0.85 -3.67 -2.83
C ASN A 87 -0.54 -3.82 -2.20
N TYR A 88 -0.78 -3.28 -1.00
CA TYR A 88 -2.12 -3.22 -0.43
C TYR A 88 -3.08 -2.37 -1.27
N LEU A 89 -2.62 -1.19 -1.72
CA LEU A 89 -3.42 -0.34 -2.61
C LEU A 89 -3.67 -1.02 -3.96
N LEU A 90 -2.67 -1.73 -4.50
CA LEU A 90 -2.83 -2.52 -5.72
C LEU A 90 -3.87 -3.65 -5.55
N ALA A 91 -3.87 -4.34 -4.40
CA ALA A 91 -4.87 -5.36 -4.08
C ALA A 91 -6.27 -4.75 -3.96
N SER A 92 -6.37 -3.57 -3.33
CA SER A 92 -7.63 -2.85 -3.15
C SER A 92 -8.18 -2.26 -4.46
N ALA A 93 -7.32 -1.97 -5.43
CA ALA A 93 -7.71 -1.42 -6.73
C ALA A 93 -8.15 -2.48 -7.76
N GLN A 94 -8.04 -3.77 -7.45
CA GLN A 94 -8.48 -4.83 -8.37
C GLN A 94 -10.00 -4.79 -8.57
N PRO A 95 -10.51 -5.09 -9.78
CA PRO A 95 -11.95 -5.07 -10.04
C PRO A 95 -12.73 -6.10 -9.24
N ASP A 96 -12.10 -7.20 -8.85
CA ASP A 96 -12.64 -8.31 -8.06
C ASP A 96 -12.19 -8.25 -6.58
N ALA A 97 -11.67 -7.11 -6.13
CA ALA A 97 -11.16 -6.96 -4.76
C ALA A 97 -12.28 -7.16 -3.72
N MET A 98 -12.01 -8.03 -2.76
CA MET A 98 -12.84 -8.25 -1.57
C MET A 98 -12.16 -7.70 -0.33
N ARG A 99 -12.96 -7.20 0.60
CA ARG A 99 -12.58 -6.84 1.95
C ARG A 99 -12.70 -8.06 2.86
N HIS A 100 -11.71 -8.23 3.73
CA HIS A 100 -11.56 -9.39 4.59
C HIS A 100 -11.60 -8.98 6.06
N ASP A 101 -12.24 -9.80 6.87
CA ASP A 101 -12.25 -9.63 8.32
C ASP A 101 -10.88 -9.98 8.94
N ALA A 102 -10.76 -9.90 10.27
CA ALA A 102 -9.50 -10.17 10.96
C ALA A 102 -9.00 -11.62 10.82
N ILE A 103 -9.90 -12.57 10.53
CA ILE A 103 -9.57 -13.98 10.34
C ILE A 103 -9.32 -14.34 8.86
N GLY A 104 -9.39 -13.36 7.96
CA GLY A 104 -9.10 -13.54 6.54
C GLY A 104 -10.30 -14.01 5.71
N THR A 105 -11.52 -13.97 6.24
CA THR A 105 -12.73 -14.32 5.49
C THR A 105 -13.14 -13.16 4.58
N PRO A 106 -13.41 -13.37 3.28
CA PRO A 106 -13.96 -12.33 2.41
C PRO A 106 -15.40 -12.00 2.84
N VAL A 107 -15.69 -10.71 3.04
CA VAL A 107 -16.98 -10.24 3.57
C VAL A 107 -17.73 -9.40 2.54
N THR A 108 -17.12 -8.34 2.02
CA THR A 108 -17.78 -7.42 1.08
C THR A 108 -16.84 -7.02 -0.07
N PRO A 109 -17.37 -6.70 -1.26
CA PRO A 109 -16.56 -6.08 -2.31
C PRO A 109 -15.93 -4.76 -1.85
N VAL A 110 -14.83 -4.36 -2.50
CA VAL A 110 -14.29 -3.01 -2.37
C VAL A 110 -15.10 -2.07 -3.27
N GLU A 111 -15.63 -1.00 -2.68
CA GLU A 111 -16.45 0.00 -3.37
C GLU A 111 -15.70 0.70 -4.51
N GLU A 112 -16.41 1.14 -5.54
CA GLU A 112 -15.81 1.76 -6.73
C GLU A 112 -14.96 3.00 -6.39
N ALA A 113 -15.45 3.85 -5.49
CA ALA A 113 -14.74 5.05 -5.07
C ALA A 113 -13.41 4.72 -4.35
N ASP A 114 -13.39 3.64 -3.57
CA ASP A 114 -12.20 3.17 -2.88
C ASP A 114 -11.21 2.52 -3.86
N ARG A 115 -11.70 1.72 -4.82
CA ARG A 115 -10.88 1.17 -5.91
C ARG A 115 -10.20 2.28 -6.70
N LEU A 116 -10.94 3.33 -7.06
CA LEU A 116 -10.41 4.48 -7.79
C LEU A 116 -9.35 5.23 -6.99
N SER A 117 -9.63 5.51 -5.71
CA SER A 117 -8.70 6.18 -4.82
C SER A 117 -7.39 5.38 -4.66
N ALA A 118 -7.50 4.06 -4.53
CA ALA A 118 -6.35 3.17 -4.44
C ALA A 118 -5.55 3.14 -5.75
N GLN A 119 -6.22 3.07 -6.90
CA GLN A 119 -5.59 3.13 -8.23
C GLN A 119 -4.78 4.42 -8.40
N LEU A 120 -5.39 5.58 -8.14
CA LEU A 120 -4.72 6.89 -8.25
C LEU A 120 -3.46 6.94 -7.38
N ARG A 121 -3.52 6.42 -6.15
CA ARG A 121 -2.36 6.40 -5.27
C ARG A 121 -1.28 5.45 -5.75
N VAL A 122 -1.63 4.29 -6.35
CA VAL A 122 -0.65 3.39 -6.96
C VAL A 122 0.07 4.07 -8.13
N GLU A 123 -0.66 4.78 -8.98
CA GLU A 123 -0.10 5.54 -10.11
C GLU A 123 0.82 6.67 -9.64
N GLU A 124 0.44 7.38 -8.58
CA GLU A 124 1.29 8.39 -7.95
C GLU A 124 2.59 7.79 -7.41
N ILE A 125 2.52 6.70 -6.63
CA ILE A 125 3.72 6.01 -6.12
C ILE A 125 4.63 5.52 -7.26
N ARG A 126 4.06 5.08 -8.38
CA ARG A 126 4.85 4.67 -9.56
C ARG A 126 5.59 5.85 -10.17
N ARG A 127 4.93 7.01 -10.31
CA ARG A 127 5.54 8.24 -10.82
C ARG A 127 6.64 8.77 -9.90
N GLU A 128 6.40 8.83 -8.60
CA GLU A 128 7.40 9.24 -7.59
C GLU A 128 8.68 8.39 -7.68
N ARG A 129 8.52 7.06 -7.86
CA ARG A 129 9.66 6.14 -8.00
C ARG A 129 10.42 6.32 -9.31
N GLN A 130 9.73 6.61 -10.41
CA GLN A 130 10.38 6.86 -11.71
C GLN A 130 11.19 8.16 -11.67
N ALA A 131 10.61 9.24 -11.14
CA ALA A 131 11.30 10.51 -10.97
C ALA A 131 12.52 10.41 -10.04
N SER A 132 12.47 9.55 -9.02
CA SER A 132 13.60 9.32 -8.12
C SER A 132 14.69 8.40 -8.69
N ALA A 133 14.39 7.69 -9.79
CA ALA A 133 15.31 6.75 -10.44
C ALA A 133 16.02 7.37 -11.66
N GLU A 134 15.57 8.54 -12.12
CA GLU A 134 16.23 9.28 -13.20
C GLU A 134 17.50 9.96 -12.64
N PRO A 135 18.70 9.61 -13.12
CA PRO A 135 19.93 10.24 -12.65
C PRO A 135 19.93 11.71 -13.06
N ALA A 136 20.19 12.61 -12.11
CA ALA A 136 20.51 14.00 -12.42
C ALA A 136 21.57 14.06 -13.53
N PRO A 137 21.46 14.94 -14.54
CA PRO A 137 22.47 15.03 -15.57
C PRO A 137 23.80 15.36 -14.89
N SER A 138 24.77 14.46 -15.04
CA SER A 138 26.14 14.67 -14.61
C SER A 138 26.63 15.95 -15.27
N LYS A 139 26.72 17.03 -14.49
CA LYS A 139 27.40 18.25 -14.92
C LYS A 139 28.86 17.86 -15.07
N GLY A 140 29.27 17.58 -16.31
CA GLY A 140 30.60 17.16 -16.67
C GLY A 140 31.61 18.13 -16.06
N VAL A 141 32.51 17.58 -15.24
CA VAL A 141 33.78 18.20 -14.91
C VAL A 141 34.52 18.32 -16.25
N GLY A 142 34.58 19.54 -16.80
CA GLY A 142 35.41 19.82 -17.95
C GLY A 142 36.88 19.59 -17.57
N PRO A 143 37.66 18.85 -18.38
CA PRO A 143 39.08 18.72 -18.11
C PRO A 143 39.76 20.05 -18.44
N ASP A 144 40.50 20.57 -17.46
CA ASP A 144 41.51 21.61 -17.60
C ASP A 144 42.65 21.08 -18.49
N PRO A 145 43.00 21.71 -19.63
CA PRO A 145 44.25 21.46 -20.29
C PRO A 145 45.25 22.56 -19.92
N THR A 146 46.07 22.27 -18.92
CA THR A 146 47.37 22.90 -18.73
C THR A 146 48.36 22.33 -19.76
N ALA A 147 48.73 23.15 -20.75
CA ALA A 147 49.99 23.13 -21.53
C ALA A 147 49.93 24.34 -22.49
N GLY A 148 50.88 25.26 -22.63
CA GLY A 148 52.29 25.33 -22.31
C GLY A 148 52.96 26.10 -23.45
N LYS A 149 53.53 27.29 -23.16
CA LYS A 149 54.66 27.89 -23.86
C LYS A 149 55.17 29.11 -23.11
#